data_AF-A0A3B8ZBS9-F1
#
_entry.id   AF-A0A3B8ZBS9-F1
#
_cell.length_a   1.000
_cell.length_b   1.000
_cell.length_c   1.000
_cell.angle_alpha   90.00
_cell.angle_beta   90.00
_cell.angle_gamma   90.00
#
_symmetry.space_group_name_H-M   'P 1'
#
loop_
_entity.id
_entity.type
_entity.pdbx_description
1 polymer ?
#
loop_
_entity_poly.entity_id
_entity_poly.type
_entity_poly.pdbx_seq_one_letter_code
_entity_poly.pdbx_strand_id
1 'polypeptide(L)'
;YNHGHSELVRPNEDIEQQVSRLYRRISSPVMTDVSLKFKVEGTATEAGDSVNRLYPKQLYDLFEGDQVVVVGRYRIPGTSQVTISGKIGDQSAQFDFSANLAAESSDQTFGFVEKLWAVRRVGEIIDELDLNGPNKELTEELVALATKHGLLTPYTSFLADETTSIRELSNVSGNAIRAGVQLRELEAAGGQVAFEQRAAKNSMRNTAQSTANDGFYYQVTDSPVPGIDSVANTNLPQVFQSAPDSSTAASSGAKSAVQIVGNQTLYKRGKIWVAENATDIDIDQDADRIQVVARFSEQYFQLISENTPSENAVMATQRDGEELLVLLRGKHYRIQ
;
A
#
# COMPACT_ATOMS: atom_id res chain seq x y z
N TYR A 1 17.83 1.10 23.14
CA TYR A 1 16.71 1.22 22.19
C TYR A 1 15.60 1.95 22.91
N ASN A 2 15.13 3.06 22.37
CA ASN A 2 14.17 3.93 23.06
C ASN A 2 12.79 3.65 22.46
N HIS A 3 11.85 3.16 23.26
CA HIS A 3 10.46 2.84 22.89
C HIS A 3 9.61 4.10 22.64
N GLY A 4 10.21 5.13 22.03
CA GLY A 4 9.60 6.43 21.80
C GLY A 4 8.73 6.47 20.55
N HIS A 5 7.62 7.18 20.65
CA HIS A 5 6.82 7.61 19.49
C HIS A 5 7.35 8.97 19.02
N SER A 6 7.45 9.16 17.70
CA SER A 6 7.85 10.43 17.10
C SER A 6 6.67 11.02 16.33
N GLU A 7 6.27 12.22 16.71
CA GLU A 7 5.21 12.98 16.06
C GLU A 7 5.82 14.22 15.40
N LEU A 8 5.45 14.46 14.15
CA LEU A 8 6.00 15.54 13.35
C LEU A 8 5.03 16.72 13.36
N VAL A 9 5.49 17.87 13.86
CA VAL A 9 4.68 19.10 13.93
C VAL A 9 5.10 20.06 12.82
N ARG A 10 4.15 20.53 12.02
CA ARG A 10 4.42 21.50 10.94
C ARG A 10 4.65 22.91 11.49
N PRO A 11 5.36 23.80 10.77
CA PRO A 11 5.61 25.18 11.23
C PRO A 11 4.35 26.02 11.50
N ASN A 12 3.22 25.64 10.90
CA ASN A 12 1.92 26.31 11.04
C ASN A 12 0.93 25.56 11.95
N GLU A 13 1.34 24.46 12.57
CA GLU A 13 0.52 23.71 13.52
C GLU A 13 0.74 24.22 14.95
N ASP A 14 -0.33 24.14 15.77
CA ASP A 14 -0.28 24.52 17.17
C ASP A 14 0.45 23.46 18.00
N ILE A 15 1.70 23.77 18.33
CA ILE A 15 2.58 22.90 19.12
C ILE A 15 2.02 22.60 20.52
N GLU A 16 1.28 23.53 21.14
CA GLU A 16 0.74 23.35 22.48
C GLU A 16 -0.34 22.26 22.52
N GLN A 17 -1.16 22.19 21.48
CA GLN A 17 -2.18 21.14 21.34
C GLN A 17 -1.55 19.76 21.13
N GLN A 18 -0.46 19.66 20.37
CA GLN A 18 0.23 18.39 20.13
C GLN A 18 0.95 17.92 21.40
N VAL A 19 1.64 18.81 22.10
CA VAL A 19 2.29 18.50 23.38
C VAL A 19 1.27 18.09 24.43
N SER A 20 0.11 18.76 24.50
CA SER A 20 -0.97 18.42 25.45
C SER A 20 -1.62 17.06 25.14
N ARG A 21 -1.73 16.69 23.86
CA ARG A 21 -2.17 15.34 23.45
C ARG A 21 -1.13 14.30 23.82
N LEU A 22 0.13 14.54 23.51
CA LEU A 22 1.24 13.65 23.87
C LEU A 22 1.29 13.42 25.39
N TYR A 23 1.17 14.48 26.20
CA TYR A 23 1.22 14.39 27.66
C TYR A 23 0.08 13.52 28.23
N ARG A 24 -1.17 13.76 27.81
CA ARG A 24 -2.33 12.94 28.23
C ARG A 24 -2.19 11.49 27.83
N ARG A 25 -1.56 11.24 26.68
CA ARG A 25 -1.34 9.91 26.14
C ARG A 25 -0.29 9.16 26.95
N ILE A 26 0.89 9.75 27.20
CA ILE A 26 1.96 9.10 27.96
C ILE A 26 1.67 8.95 29.46
N SER A 27 0.73 9.73 30.02
CA SER A 27 0.41 9.69 31.45
C SER A 27 -0.39 8.45 31.89
N SER A 28 -0.94 7.68 30.95
CA SER A 28 -1.82 6.53 31.24
C SER A 28 -1.41 5.29 30.43
N PRO A 29 -0.27 4.65 30.74
CA PRO A 29 0.10 3.39 30.09
C PRO A 29 -0.88 2.28 30.51
N VAL A 30 -1.49 1.63 29.52
CA VAL A 30 -2.38 0.47 29.72
C VAL A 30 -1.58 -0.82 29.71
N MET A 31 -0.58 -0.93 28.82
CA MET A 31 0.30 -2.09 28.75
C MET A 31 1.66 -1.72 28.16
N THR A 32 2.75 -2.06 28.83
CA THR A 32 4.13 -1.82 28.34
C THR A 32 4.84 -3.11 27.97
N ASP A 33 5.98 -3.01 27.29
CA ASP A 33 6.79 -4.15 26.84
C ASP A 33 5.96 -5.15 25.99
N VAL A 34 5.08 -4.59 25.15
CA VAL A 34 4.13 -5.38 24.36
C VAL A 34 4.86 -6.26 23.36
N SER A 35 4.50 -7.53 23.33
CA SER A 35 5.03 -8.54 22.42
C SER A 35 3.91 -9.44 21.90
N LEU A 36 4.10 -9.94 20.68
CA LEU A 36 3.13 -10.76 19.97
C LEU A 36 3.80 -12.07 19.55
N LYS A 37 3.13 -13.19 19.79
CA LYS A 37 3.55 -14.51 19.34
C LYS A 37 2.43 -15.22 18.60
N PHE A 38 2.80 -15.96 17.56
CA PHE A 38 1.87 -16.76 16.77
C PHE A 38 2.26 -18.22 16.86
N LYS A 39 1.29 -19.08 17.16
CA LYS A 39 1.45 -20.53 17.13
C LYS A 39 0.41 -21.09 16.18
N VAL A 40 0.86 -21.71 15.09
CA VAL A 40 -0.03 -22.40 14.14
C VAL A 40 -0.01 -23.90 14.46
N GLU A 41 -1.18 -24.52 14.48
CA GLU A 41 -1.30 -25.95 14.73
C GLU A 41 -0.60 -26.76 13.63
N GLY A 42 0.11 -27.82 14.00
CA GLY A 42 0.81 -28.69 13.04
C GLY A 42 2.15 -28.15 12.53
N THR A 43 2.61 -26.99 12.96
CA THR A 43 3.96 -26.50 12.63
C THR A 43 4.97 -26.95 13.68
N ALA A 44 6.00 -27.68 13.25
CA ALA A 44 7.13 -28.00 14.12
C ALA A 44 7.84 -26.69 14.53
N THR A 45 8.10 -26.51 15.82
CA THR A 45 8.82 -25.35 16.39
C THR A 45 10.21 -25.12 15.79
N GLU A 46 10.75 -26.08 15.04
CA GLU A 46 12.04 -26.01 14.35
C GLU A 46 11.96 -25.48 12.90
N ALA A 47 10.76 -25.29 12.34
CA ALA A 47 10.55 -24.84 10.96
C ALA A 47 10.61 -23.31 10.75
N GLY A 48 11.04 -22.56 11.77
CA GLY A 48 11.00 -21.08 11.79
C GLY A 48 9.61 -20.54 12.13
N ASP A 49 9.51 -19.21 12.29
CA ASP A 49 8.24 -18.55 12.61
C ASP A 49 7.25 -18.71 11.44
N SER A 50 6.09 -19.32 11.71
CA SER A 50 4.99 -19.53 10.75
C SER A 50 4.42 -18.22 10.18
N VAL A 51 4.69 -17.11 10.87
CA VAL A 51 4.35 -15.73 10.49
C VAL A 51 5.63 -14.91 10.45
N ASN A 52 5.90 -14.25 9.32
CA ASN A 52 7.09 -13.42 9.11
C ASN A 52 6.72 -12.04 8.54
N ARG A 53 7.73 -11.18 8.41
CA ARG A 53 7.59 -9.79 7.91
C ARG A 53 6.44 -9.06 8.62
N LEU A 54 6.47 -9.14 9.95
CA LEU A 54 5.53 -8.48 10.84
C LEU A 54 5.85 -6.99 10.94
N TYR A 55 4.81 -6.16 10.81
CA TYR A 55 4.89 -4.72 10.90
C TYR A 55 3.86 -4.17 11.89
N PRO A 56 4.26 -3.20 12.74
CA PRO A 56 5.60 -2.63 12.83
C PRO A 56 6.62 -3.64 13.39
N LYS A 57 7.90 -3.52 13.01
CA LYS A 57 8.99 -4.44 13.45
C LYS A 57 9.16 -4.47 14.97
N GLN A 58 8.80 -3.37 15.63
CA GLN A 58 8.79 -3.23 17.08
C GLN A 58 7.41 -2.75 17.48
N LEU A 59 6.81 -3.42 18.46
CA LEU A 59 5.58 -2.97 19.08
C LEU A 59 5.92 -1.92 20.13
N TYR A 60 5.07 -0.90 20.21
CA TYR A 60 5.17 0.17 21.18
C TYR A 60 4.31 -0.14 22.40
N ASP A 61 4.57 0.59 23.48
CA ASP A 61 3.69 0.57 24.65
C ASP A 61 2.29 1.07 24.26
N LEU A 62 1.27 0.44 24.83
CA LEU A 62 -0.13 0.76 24.64
C LEU A 62 -0.58 1.72 25.74
N PHE A 63 -1.05 2.89 25.32
CA PHE A 63 -1.64 3.89 26.19
C PHE A 63 -3.16 3.90 26.08
N GLU A 64 -3.83 4.58 27.00
CA GLU A 64 -5.28 4.71 26.96
C GLU A 64 -5.75 5.37 25.65
N GLY A 65 -6.65 4.69 24.93
CA GLY A 65 -7.15 5.14 23.63
C GLY A 65 -6.26 4.78 22.44
N ASP A 66 -5.07 4.18 22.66
CA ASP A 66 -4.23 3.73 21.56
C ASP A 66 -4.77 2.46 20.92
N GLN A 67 -4.64 2.37 19.60
CA GLN A 67 -4.88 1.16 18.83
C GLN A 67 -3.60 0.77 18.08
N VAL A 68 -3.13 -0.46 18.30
CA VAL A 68 -2.02 -1.03 17.53
C VAL A 68 -2.56 -2.01 16.52
N VAL A 69 -2.28 -1.73 15.25
CA VAL A 69 -2.59 -2.62 14.13
C VAL A 69 -1.30 -3.32 13.74
N VAL A 70 -1.29 -4.64 13.73
CA VAL A 70 -0.15 -5.46 13.30
C VAL A 70 -0.54 -6.25 12.05
N VAL A 71 0.34 -6.25 11.05
CA VAL A 71 0.16 -7.04 9.82
C VAL A 71 1.40 -7.87 9.56
N GLY A 72 1.23 -9.05 8.99
CA GLY A 72 2.33 -9.95 8.65
C GLY A 72 1.93 -10.91 7.55
N ARG A 73 2.89 -11.73 7.13
CA ARG A 73 2.68 -12.79 6.14
C ARG A 73 2.83 -14.13 6.80
N TYR A 74 1.93 -15.05 6.47
CA TYR A 74 2.02 -16.44 6.89
C TYR A 74 2.09 -17.34 5.66
N ARG A 75 2.73 -18.49 5.82
CA ARG A 75 2.89 -19.47 4.74
C ARG A 75 2.07 -20.73 4.97
N ILE A 76 1.76 -21.02 6.23
CA ILE A 76 1.07 -22.23 6.65
C ILE A 76 -0.31 -21.82 7.15
N PRO A 77 -1.39 -22.24 6.47
CA PRO A 77 -2.75 -22.00 6.95
C PRO A 77 -3.11 -22.96 8.09
N GLY A 78 -4.14 -22.62 8.85
CA GLY A 78 -4.70 -23.48 9.89
C GLY A 78 -5.12 -22.73 11.15
N THR A 79 -5.63 -23.51 12.10
CA THR A 79 -5.94 -23.03 13.45
C THR A 79 -4.68 -22.47 14.09
N SER A 80 -4.80 -21.29 14.67
CA SER A 80 -3.68 -20.56 15.25
C SER A 80 -4.08 -19.93 16.57
N GLN A 81 -3.09 -19.77 17.43
CA GLN A 81 -3.20 -19.01 18.67
C GLN A 81 -2.28 -17.79 18.57
N VAL A 82 -2.86 -16.62 18.82
CA VAL A 82 -2.16 -15.36 18.91
C VAL A 82 -2.06 -15.01 20.39
N THR A 83 -0.83 -14.87 20.88
CA THR A 83 -0.55 -14.53 22.27
C THR A 83 0.02 -13.13 22.34
N ILE A 84 -0.64 -12.25 23.10
CA ILE A 84 -0.17 -10.92 23.45
C ILE A 84 0.39 -10.98 24.87
N SER A 85 1.61 -10.49 25.07
CA SER A 85 2.24 -10.44 26.40
C SER A 85 2.96 -9.12 26.65
N GLY A 86 3.03 -8.71 27.91
CA GLY A 86 3.60 -7.43 28.34
C GLY A 86 3.33 -7.19 29.82
N LYS A 87 3.35 -5.93 30.27
CA LYS A 87 3.16 -5.55 31.67
C LYS A 87 2.00 -4.58 31.85
N ILE A 88 1.19 -4.79 32.87
CA ILE A 88 0.16 -3.87 33.33
C ILE A 88 0.58 -3.40 34.73
N GLY A 89 1.06 -2.16 34.83
CA GLY A 89 1.83 -1.73 35.99
C GLY A 89 3.09 -2.61 36.15
N ASP A 90 3.31 -3.16 37.35
CA ASP A 90 4.47 -4.02 37.65
C ASP A 90 4.20 -5.52 37.39
N GLN A 91 3.00 -5.89 36.94
CA GLN A 91 2.60 -7.28 36.76
C GLN A 91 2.66 -7.70 35.30
N SER A 92 3.27 -8.86 35.03
CA SER A 92 3.20 -9.49 33.71
C SER A 92 1.77 -9.95 33.41
N ALA A 93 1.29 -9.64 32.22
CA ALA A 93 -0.01 -10.05 31.71
C ALA A 93 0.14 -10.78 30.37
N GLN A 94 -0.73 -11.76 30.12
CA GLN A 94 -0.80 -12.51 28.87
C GLN A 94 -2.25 -12.71 28.47
N PHE A 95 -2.53 -12.53 27.18
CA PHE A 95 -3.84 -12.74 26.57
C PHE A 95 -3.69 -13.62 25.35
N ASP A 96 -4.50 -14.67 25.28
CA ASP A 96 -4.49 -15.63 24.18
C ASP A 96 -5.78 -15.53 23.37
N PHE A 97 -5.64 -15.46 22.05
CA PHE A 97 -6.73 -15.37 21.09
C PHE A 97 -6.65 -16.50 20.08
N SER A 98 -7.76 -17.18 19.83
CA SER A 98 -7.86 -18.15 18.75
C SER A 98 -8.13 -17.45 17.43
N ALA A 99 -7.42 -17.84 16.38
CA ALA A 99 -7.60 -17.36 15.02
C ALA A 99 -7.49 -18.51 14.02
N ASN A 100 -8.06 -18.34 12.83
CA ASN A 100 -7.91 -19.29 11.73
C ASN A 100 -7.25 -18.59 10.55
N LEU A 101 -6.03 -19.02 10.18
CA LEU A 101 -5.31 -18.50 9.04
C LEU A 101 -5.78 -19.25 7.78
N ALA A 102 -6.60 -18.61 6.96
CA ALA A 102 -7.13 -19.20 5.74
C ALA A 102 -6.02 -19.44 4.69
N ALA A 103 -6.11 -20.51 3.90
CA ALA A 103 -5.16 -20.77 2.80
C ALA A 103 -5.23 -19.69 1.72
N GLU A 104 -6.44 -19.25 1.42
CA GLU A 104 -6.76 -18.20 0.45
C GLU A 104 -7.99 -17.43 0.93
N SER A 105 -8.15 -16.20 0.44
CA SER A 105 -9.36 -15.42 0.72
C SER A 105 -10.48 -15.88 -0.21
N SER A 106 -11.68 -16.07 0.34
CA SER A 106 -12.86 -16.44 -0.45
C SER A 106 -13.37 -15.30 -1.34
N ASP A 107 -13.07 -14.05 -0.96
CA ASP A 107 -13.46 -12.83 -1.66
C ASP A 107 -12.50 -11.67 -1.32
N GLN A 108 -12.85 -10.45 -1.74
CA GLN A 108 -12.03 -9.24 -1.52
C GLN A 108 -12.33 -8.50 -0.21
N THR A 109 -13.17 -9.04 0.67
CA THR A 109 -13.57 -8.38 1.93
C THR A 109 -12.35 -7.97 2.75
N PHE A 110 -11.32 -8.82 2.77
CA PHE A 110 -10.06 -8.57 3.47
C PHE A 110 -8.90 -8.20 2.55
N GLY A 111 -9.19 -7.86 1.29
CA GLY A 111 -8.17 -7.52 0.30
C GLY A 111 -7.27 -6.36 0.72
N PHE A 112 -7.85 -5.40 1.47
CA PHE A 112 -7.14 -4.26 2.04
C PHE A 112 -5.97 -4.65 2.96
N VAL A 113 -5.99 -5.85 3.58
CA VAL A 113 -4.94 -6.33 4.49
C VAL A 113 -3.63 -6.58 3.73
N GLU A 114 -3.70 -7.16 2.53
CA GLU A 114 -2.52 -7.37 1.68
C GLU A 114 -1.88 -6.03 1.30
N LYS A 115 -2.71 -5.06 0.91
CA LYS A 115 -2.26 -3.71 0.59
C LYS A 115 -1.65 -3.00 1.80
N LEU A 116 -2.26 -3.13 2.98
CA LEU A 116 -1.73 -2.57 4.22
C LEU A 116 -0.34 -3.11 4.54
N TRP A 117 -0.16 -4.43 4.35
CA TRP A 117 1.14 -5.06 4.50
C TRP A 117 2.16 -4.52 3.49
N ALA A 118 1.78 -4.39 2.21
CA ALA A 118 2.67 -3.90 1.17
C ALA A 118 3.12 -2.46 1.41
N VAL A 119 2.20 -1.59 1.82
CA VAL A 119 2.48 -0.19 2.18
C VAL A 119 3.51 -0.11 3.30
N ARG A 120 3.32 -0.88 4.38
CA ARG A 120 4.24 -0.89 5.52
C ARG A 120 5.61 -1.45 5.15
N ARG A 121 5.65 -2.49 4.31
CA ARG A 121 6.91 -3.03 3.77
C ARG A 121 7.63 -1.98 2.91
N VAL A 122 6.94 -1.30 2.00
CA VAL A 122 7.54 -0.24 1.18
C VAL A 122 8.09 0.89 2.05
N GLY A 123 7.34 1.34 3.06
CA GLY A 123 7.82 2.37 4.00
C GLY A 123 9.11 1.95 4.72
N GLU A 124 9.20 0.71 5.16
CA GLU A 124 10.39 0.18 5.82
C GLU A 124 11.56 -0.06 4.85
N ILE A 125 11.31 -0.48 3.61
CA ILE A 125 12.37 -0.57 2.58
C ILE A 125 12.97 0.82 2.34
N ILE A 126 12.13 1.85 2.21
CA ILE A 126 12.60 3.23 2.04
C ILE A 126 13.45 3.65 3.24
N ASP A 127 13.07 3.33 4.47
CA ASP A 127 13.91 3.59 5.63
C ASP A 127 15.26 2.87 5.58
N GLU A 128 15.28 1.60 5.20
CA GLU A 128 16.52 0.84 5.10
C GLU A 128 17.46 1.41 4.04
N LEU A 129 16.90 1.86 2.92
CA LEU A 129 17.62 2.54 1.85
C LEU A 129 18.15 3.92 2.30
N ASP A 130 17.34 4.70 3.02
CA ASP A 130 17.76 6.00 3.57
C ASP A 130 18.88 5.85 4.61
N LEU A 131 18.83 4.80 5.43
CA LEU A 131 19.78 4.58 6.53
C LEU A 131 21.10 3.94 6.08
N ASN A 132 21.04 3.00 5.12
CA ASN A 132 22.18 2.17 4.73
C ASN A 132 22.66 2.43 3.30
N GLY A 133 21.98 3.31 2.56
CA GLY A 133 22.26 3.63 1.17
C GLY A 133 21.65 2.62 0.17
N PRO A 134 21.94 2.80 -1.13
CA PRO A 134 21.31 2.02 -2.20
C PRO A 134 21.58 0.52 -2.08
N ASN A 135 20.50 -0.27 -2.11
CA ASN A 135 20.55 -1.73 -2.14
C ASN A 135 19.68 -2.25 -3.30
N LYS A 136 20.27 -3.03 -4.20
CA LYS A 136 19.59 -3.51 -5.41
C LYS A 136 18.39 -4.41 -5.09
N GLU A 137 18.55 -5.37 -4.19
CA GLU A 137 17.48 -6.32 -3.83
C GLU A 137 16.29 -5.60 -3.20
N LEU A 138 16.56 -4.65 -2.28
CA LEU A 138 15.54 -3.81 -1.67
C LEU A 138 14.84 -2.93 -2.70
N THR A 139 15.58 -2.36 -3.65
CA THR A 139 15.00 -1.51 -4.70
C THR A 139 14.12 -2.33 -5.66
N GLU A 140 14.54 -3.54 -6.03
CA GLU A 140 13.74 -4.46 -6.83
C GLU A 140 12.47 -4.90 -6.07
N GLU A 141 12.56 -5.17 -4.77
CA GLU A 141 11.39 -5.49 -3.94
C GLU A 141 10.43 -4.30 -3.83
N LEU A 142 10.94 -3.08 -3.63
CA LEU A 142 10.13 -1.85 -3.60
C LEU A 142 9.34 -1.70 -4.90
N VAL A 143 10.00 -1.81 -6.05
CA VAL A 143 9.35 -1.70 -7.36
C VAL A 143 8.32 -2.80 -7.53
N ALA A 144 8.64 -4.05 -7.21
CA ALA A 144 7.68 -5.15 -7.35
C ALA A 144 6.42 -4.94 -6.50
N LEU A 145 6.56 -4.53 -5.24
CA LEU A 145 5.42 -4.25 -4.36
C LEU A 145 4.62 -3.04 -4.81
N ALA A 146 5.30 -1.99 -5.26
CA ALA A 146 4.65 -0.80 -5.77
C ALA A 146 3.87 -1.06 -7.05
N THR A 147 4.44 -1.81 -8.00
CA THR A 147 3.73 -2.23 -9.22
C THR A 147 2.60 -3.20 -8.90
N LYS A 148 2.77 -4.12 -7.95
CA LYS A 148 1.69 -5.05 -7.58
C LYS A 148 0.46 -4.32 -7.02
N HIS A 149 0.71 -3.40 -6.10
CA HIS A 149 -0.33 -2.77 -5.28
C HIS A 149 -0.68 -1.33 -5.67
N GLY A 150 -0.16 -0.84 -6.80
CA GLY A 150 -0.40 0.52 -7.28
C GLY A 150 0.10 1.58 -6.31
N LEU A 151 1.23 1.34 -5.64
CA LEU A 151 1.79 2.26 -4.66
C LEU A 151 2.61 3.32 -5.38
N LEU A 152 2.02 4.50 -5.52
CA LEU A 152 2.72 5.67 -6.02
C LEU A 152 3.59 6.26 -4.92
N THR A 153 4.89 6.29 -5.18
CA THR A 153 5.92 6.90 -4.34
C THR A 153 6.77 7.82 -5.22
N PRO A 154 7.60 8.71 -4.63
CA PRO A 154 8.58 9.46 -5.40
C PRO A 154 9.51 8.58 -6.27
N TYR A 155 9.64 7.29 -5.94
CA TYR A 155 10.48 6.30 -6.61
C TYR A 155 9.74 5.47 -7.68
N THR A 156 8.42 5.61 -7.77
CA THR A 156 7.55 4.84 -8.67
C THR A 156 6.64 5.73 -9.51
N SER A 157 7.10 6.95 -9.80
CA SER A 157 6.37 7.92 -10.63
C SER A 157 6.09 7.42 -12.05
N PHE A 158 6.91 6.53 -12.59
CA PHE A 158 6.68 5.89 -13.90
C PHE A 158 5.38 5.07 -13.98
N LEU A 159 4.84 4.61 -12.83
CA LEU A 159 3.55 3.92 -12.81
C LEU A 159 2.40 4.84 -13.25
N ALA A 160 2.53 6.13 -12.92
CA ALA A 160 1.58 7.19 -13.26
C ALA A 160 1.77 7.77 -14.67
N ASP A 161 2.79 7.34 -15.42
CA ASP A 161 3.05 7.81 -16.77
C ASP A 161 2.35 6.91 -17.80
N GLU A 162 1.33 7.46 -18.47
CA GLU A 162 0.56 6.75 -19.50
C GLU A 162 1.39 6.44 -20.77
N THR A 163 2.52 7.13 -20.97
CA THR A 163 3.43 6.91 -22.11
C THR A 163 4.42 5.77 -21.87
N THR A 164 4.60 5.34 -20.62
CA THR A 164 5.45 4.19 -20.28
C THR A 164 4.87 2.93 -20.91
N SER A 165 5.65 2.21 -21.72
CA SER A 165 5.18 0.99 -22.38
C SER A 165 4.75 -0.09 -21.38
N ILE A 166 3.86 -1.00 -21.80
CA ILE A 166 3.39 -2.12 -20.95
C ILE A 166 4.57 -3.00 -20.50
N ARG A 167 5.50 -3.27 -21.41
CA ARG A 167 6.73 -4.02 -21.12
C ARG A 167 7.62 -3.32 -20.08
N GLU A 168 7.65 -2.00 -20.09
CA GLU A 168 8.38 -1.26 -19.08
C GLU A 168 7.76 -1.40 -17.70
N LEU A 169 6.44 -1.52 -17.56
CA LEU A 169 5.79 -1.78 -16.27
C LEU A 169 6.23 -3.11 -15.66
N SER A 170 6.35 -4.17 -16.46
CA SER A 170 6.77 -5.50 -16.01
C SER A 170 8.28 -5.67 -15.87
N ASN A 171 9.08 -4.72 -16.37
CA ASN A 171 10.53 -4.75 -16.23
C ASN A 171 10.98 -4.26 -14.84
N VAL A 172 10.84 -5.12 -13.83
CA VAL A 172 11.21 -4.81 -12.44
C VAL A 172 12.67 -4.35 -12.33
N SER A 173 13.64 -5.03 -12.94
CA SER A 173 15.05 -4.64 -12.84
C SER A 173 15.35 -3.31 -13.53
N GLY A 174 14.76 -3.03 -14.69
CA GLY A 174 14.90 -1.74 -15.37
C GLY A 174 14.28 -0.59 -14.58
N ASN A 175 13.11 -0.83 -13.99
CA ASN A 175 12.45 0.12 -13.12
C ASN A 175 13.16 0.30 -11.79
N ALA A 176 13.82 -0.73 -11.26
CA ALA A 176 14.66 -0.62 -10.07
C ALA A 176 15.88 0.28 -10.31
N ILE A 177 16.46 0.27 -11.51
CA ILE A 177 17.52 1.22 -11.88
C ILE A 177 16.96 2.65 -11.86
N ARG A 178 15.78 2.89 -12.46
CA ARG A 178 15.11 4.20 -12.45
C ARG A 178 14.79 4.67 -11.03
N ALA A 179 14.20 3.79 -10.22
CA ALA A 179 13.89 4.04 -8.82
C ALA A 179 15.16 4.35 -8.01
N GLY A 180 16.27 3.64 -8.24
CA GLY A 180 17.55 3.90 -7.59
C GLY A 180 18.23 5.21 -8.01
N VAL A 181 17.96 5.72 -9.22
CA VAL A 181 18.37 7.08 -9.62
C VAL A 181 17.53 8.11 -8.88
N GLN A 182 16.19 7.97 -8.89
CA GLN A 182 15.28 8.84 -8.15
C GLN A 182 15.62 8.87 -6.64
N LEU A 183 15.96 7.71 -6.06
CA LEU A 183 16.39 7.58 -4.67
C LEU A 183 17.57 8.50 -4.33
N ARG A 184 18.57 8.56 -5.21
CA ARG A 184 19.75 9.43 -5.03
C ARG A 184 19.43 10.90 -5.26
N GLU A 185 18.54 11.20 -6.21
CA GLU A 185 18.09 12.58 -6.48
C GLU A 185 17.24 13.15 -5.33
N LEU A 186 16.59 12.27 -4.56
CA LEU A 186 15.76 12.59 -3.40
C LEU A 186 16.54 12.68 -2.07
N GLU A 187 17.88 12.55 -2.07
CA GLU A 187 18.74 12.77 -0.89
C GLU A 187 18.88 14.26 -0.54
N ALA A 188 17.77 15.00 -0.47
CA ALA A 188 17.75 16.34 0.10
C ALA A 188 17.79 16.23 1.63
N ALA A 189 18.91 16.62 2.25
CA ALA A 189 19.09 16.52 3.70
C ALA A 189 18.19 17.50 4.50
N GLY A 190 17.62 18.52 3.87
CA GLY A 190 16.84 19.58 4.54
C GLY A 190 15.88 20.33 3.61
N GLY A 191 15.11 21.25 4.21
CA GLY A 191 14.06 22.01 3.53
C GLY A 191 12.70 21.31 3.54
N GLN A 192 11.70 21.95 2.92
CA GLN A 192 10.31 21.47 2.89
C GLN A 192 10.18 20.07 2.27
N VAL A 193 10.90 19.80 1.18
CA VAL A 193 10.90 18.50 0.49
C VAL A 193 11.35 17.36 1.43
N ALA A 194 12.44 17.57 2.17
CA ALA A 194 12.97 16.58 3.11
C ALA A 194 12.03 16.33 4.31
N PHE A 195 11.23 17.33 4.70
CA PHE A 195 10.24 17.21 5.76
C PHE A 195 9.03 16.40 5.28
N GLU A 196 8.53 16.69 4.09
CA GLU A 196 7.39 16.00 3.48
C GLU A 196 7.69 14.53 3.18
N GLN A 197 8.90 14.21 2.70
CA GLN A 197 9.35 12.83 2.47
C GLN A 197 9.34 12.00 3.76
N ARG A 198 9.85 12.58 4.87
CA ARG A 198 9.83 11.92 6.18
C ARG A 198 8.41 11.74 6.72
N ALA A 199 7.53 12.72 6.51
CA ALA A 199 6.13 12.62 6.88
C ALA A 199 5.41 11.49 6.12
N ALA A 200 5.59 11.43 4.80
CA ALA A 200 5.02 10.40 3.94
C ALA A 200 5.53 9.01 4.34
N LYS A 201 6.84 8.86 4.54
CA LYS A 201 7.44 7.61 5.02
C LYS A 201 6.89 7.18 6.38
N ASN A 202 6.81 8.10 7.35
CA ASN A 202 6.24 7.82 8.67
C ASN A 202 4.77 7.37 8.56
N SER A 203 4.00 7.99 7.66
CA SER A 203 2.62 7.59 7.39
C SER A 203 2.57 6.15 6.86
N MET A 204 3.40 5.78 5.88
CA MET A 204 3.43 4.42 5.30
C MET A 204 3.75 3.35 6.36
N ARG A 205 4.73 3.61 7.24
CA ARG A 205 5.09 2.67 8.32
C ARG A 205 3.98 2.44 9.34
N ASN A 206 3.28 3.51 9.70
CA ASN A 206 2.35 3.53 10.84
C ASN A 206 0.88 3.54 10.44
N THR A 207 0.57 3.51 9.14
CA THR A 207 -0.81 3.49 8.63
C THR A 207 -1.60 2.40 9.35
N ALA A 208 -2.68 2.78 10.05
CA ALA A 208 -3.54 1.86 10.80
C ALA A 208 -4.68 1.31 9.94
N GLN A 209 -5.05 2.00 8.85
CA GLN A 209 -6.07 1.57 7.90
C GLN A 209 -5.56 1.82 6.48
N SER A 210 -5.54 0.79 5.65
CA SER A 210 -5.49 0.97 4.19
C SER A 210 -6.91 1.31 3.75
N THR A 211 -7.18 2.59 3.53
CA THR A 211 -8.42 3.02 2.90
C THR A 211 -8.56 2.30 1.55
N ALA A 212 -9.64 1.52 1.42
CA ALA A 212 -9.87 0.62 0.28
C ALA A 212 -10.01 1.36 -1.07
N ASN A 213 -10.30 2.67 -1.04
CA ASN A 213 -10.44 3.52 -2.24
C ASN A 213 -9.48 4.71 -2.30
N ASP A 214 -8.89 5.13 -1.18
CA ASP A 214 -7.82 6.12 -1.23
C ASP A 214 -6.51 5.37 -1.35
N GLY A 215 -5.97 5.29 -2.57
CA GLY A 215 -4.53 5.15 -2.71
C GLY A 215 -3.81 6.21 -1.87
N PHE A 216 -2.49 6.06 -1.68
CA PHE A 216 -1.63 7.11 -1.16
C PHE A 216 -1.51 8.26 -2.18
N TYR A 217 -2.67 8.76 -2.63
CA TYR A 217 -2.80 9.80 -3.61
C TYR A 217 -2.55 11.12 -2.91
N TYR A 218 -1.70 11.88 -3.56
CA TYR A 218 -1.45 13.28 -3.30
C TYR A 218 -2.80 13.99 -3.45
N GLN A 219 -3.42 14.33 -2.32
CA GLN A 219 -4.61 15.16 -2.31
C GLN A 219 -4.14 16.61 -2.39
N VAL A 220 -3.94 17.11 -3.61
CA VAL A 220 -4.05 18.55 -3.84
C VAL A 220 -5.55 18.84 -3.89
N THR A 221 -6.16 19.14 -2.74
CA THR A 221 -7.46 19.81 -2.76
C THR A 221 -7.22 21.25 -3.11
N ASP A 222 -7.69 21.67 -4.28
CA ASP A 222 -7.96 23.07 -4.53
C ASP A 222 -9.02 23.48 -3.49
N SER A 223 -8.63 24.27 -2.49
CA SER A 223 -9.55 24.67 -1.42
C SER A 223 -10.70 25.48 -2.02
N PRO A 224 -11.98 25.12 -1.79
CA PRO A 224 -13.04 26.07 -2.00
C PRO A 224 -13.05 27.05 -0.81
N VAL A 225 -13.34 28.29 -1.18
CA VAL A 225 -13.54 29.50 -0.37
C VAL A 225 -14.19 29.22 1.00
N PRO A 226 -13.74 29.88 2.09
CA PRO A 226 -14.28 29.67 3.43
C PRO A 226 -15.77 30.03 3.53
N GLY A 227 -16.58 29.07 4.01
CA GLY A 227 -17.92 29.33 4.52
C GLY A 227 -19.00 28.32 4.15
N ILE A 228 -18.80 27.01 4.37
CA ILE A 228 -19.92 26.05 4.56
C ILE A 228 -19.48 24.97 5.56
N ASP A 229 -20.21 24.85 6.67
CA ASP A 229 -20.03 23.78 7.67
C ASP A 229 -20.35 22.41 7.05
N SER A 230 -19.36 21.53 6.95
CA SER A 230 -19.59 20.10 6.72
C SER A 230 -18.75 19.27 7.69
N VAL A 231 -19.46 18.65 8.63
CA VAL A 231 -18.95 17.79 9.69
C VAL A 231 -18.62 16.41 9.08
N ALA A 232 -17.37 16.20 8.66
CA ALA A 232 -16.82 14.88 8.37
C ALA A 232 -15.34 14.87 8.72
N ASN A 233 -15.04 14.25 9.86
CA ASN A 233 -13.71 14.19 10.46
C ASN A 233 -12.87 13.11 9.75
N THR A 234 -12.18 13.47 8.67
CA THR A 234 -11.10 12.68 8.07
C THR A 234 -9.84 13.53 8.01
N ASN A 235 -9.09 13.58 9.12
CA ASN A 235 -7.75 14.17 9.16
C ASN A 235 -6.75 13.24 8.44
N LEU A 236 -6.77 13.25 7.10
CA LEU A 236 -5.66 12.77 6.29
C LEU A 236 -4.64 13.91 6.14
N PRO A 237 -3.32 13.67 6.27
CA PRO A 237 -2.32 14.68 5.99
C PRO A 237 -2.45 15.13 4.53
N GLN A 238 -2.69 16.42 4.30
CA GLN A 238 -2.55 17.04 2.98
C GLN A 238 -1.06 16.94 2.59
N VAL A 239 -0.77 16.06 1.64
CA VAL A 239 0.59 15.77 1.14
C VAL A 239 0.75 16.50 -0.19
N PHE A 240 1.74 17.40 -0.25
CA PHE A 240 2.16 18.21 -1.40
C PHE A 240 1.31 19.45 -1.73
N GLN A 241 1.76 20.60 -1.23
CA GLN A 241 1.63 21.86 -1.95
C GLN A 241 3.06 22.35 -2.24
N SER A 242 3.33 22.70 -3.49
CA SER A 242 4.59 23.27 -4.02
C SER A 242 5.81 22.35 -4.20
N ALA A 243 5.97 21.86 -5.44
CA ALA A 243 7.29 21.76 -6.08
C ALA A 243 7.36 22.80 -7.22
N PRO A 244 8.54 23.36 -7.57
CA PRO A 244 8.65 24.35 -8.64
C PRO A 244 8.40 23.71 -10.02
N ASP A 245 7.42 24.23 -10.74
CA ASP A 245 7.25 24.26 -12.21
C ASP A 245 7.37 22.98 -13.08
N SER A 246 7.27 21.76 -12.53
CA SER A 246 7.15 20.55 -13.38
C SER A 246 6.07 19.54 -12.98
N SER A 247 5.31 19.76 -11.90
CA SER A 247 4.42 18.74 -11.32
C SER A 247 2.91 19.06 -11.32
N THR A 248 2.50 20.22 -11.83
CA THR A 248 1.06 20.56 -11.93
C THR A 248 0.33 19.77 -13.01
N ALA A 249 1.01 19.34 -14.08
CA ALA A 249 0.45 18.44 -15.09
C ALA A 249 0.50 16.95 -14.67
N ALA A 250 1.52 16.55 -13.91
CA ALA A 250 1.72 15.17 -13.50
C ALA A 250 0.71 14.69 -12.43
N SER A 251 0.21 15.58 -11.58
CA SER A 251 -0.65 15.22 -10.44
C SER A 251 -2.14 15.02 -10.78
N SER A 252 -2.63 15.61 -11.89
CA SER A 252 -3.98 15.32 -12.42
C SER A 252 -3.97 14.09 -13.34
N GLY A 253 -2.92 13.90 -14.14
CA GLY A 253 -2.72 12.71 -14.98
C GLY A 253 -2.38 11.43 -14.20
N ALA A 254 -1.66 11.53 -13.08
CA ALA A 254 -1.37 10.37 -12.23
C ALA A 254 -2.62 9.70 -11.65
N LYS A 255 -3.67 10.49 -11.36
CA LYS A 255 -4.98 9.99 -10.90
C LYS A 255 -5.79 9.30 -12.00
N SER A 256 -5.52 9.59 -13.28
CA SER A 256 -6.13 8.88 -14.41
C SER A 256 -5.35 7.66 -14.84
N ALA A 257 -4.08 7.53 -14.44
CA ALA A 257 -3.18 6.50 -14.93
C ALA A 257 -3.14 5.21 -14.09
N VAL A 258 -3.48 5.26 -12.81
CA VAL A 258 -3.52 4.08 -11.92
C VAL A 258 -4.90 4.00 -11.26
N GLN A 259 -5.52 2.83 -11.32
CA GLN A 259 -6.80 2.54 -10.66
C GLN A 259 -6.69 1.25 -9.86
N ILE A 260 -7.30 1.22 -8.68
CA ILE A 260 -7.34 0.01 -7.84
C ILE A 260 -8.78 -0.46 -7.75
N VAL A 261 -8.98 -1.76 -7.98
CA VAL A 261 -10.29 -2.41 -7.96
C VAL A 261 -10.17 -3.64 -7.08
N GLY A 262 -10.54 -3.48 -5.81
CA GLY A 262 -10.24 -4.48 -4.78
C GLY A 262 -8.73 -4.71 -4.65
N ASN A 263 -8.24 -5.92 -4.96
CA ASN A 263 -6.80 -6.26 -4.94
C ASN A 263 -6.12 -6.13 -6.31
N GLN A 264 -6.87 -5.83 -7.36
CA GLN A 264 -6.31 -5.63 -8.68
C GLN A 264 -5.84 -4.17 -8.83
N THR A 265 -4.63 -3.99 -9.34
CA THR A 265 -4.16 -2.69 -9.84
C THR A 265 -4.30 -2.64 -11.36
N LEU A 266 -4.80 -1.54 -11.89
CA LEU A 266 -4.96 -1.26 -13.32
C LEU A 266 -4.11 -0.05 -13.69
N TYR A 267 -3.43 -0.15 -14.84
CA TYR A 267 -2.55 0.88 -15.39
C TYR A 267 -3.09 1.36 -16.74
N LYS A 268 -3.41 2.65 -16.85
CA LYS A 268 -3.90 3.23 -18.10
C LYS A 268 -2.76 3.52 -19.05
N ARG A 269 -2.89 3.08 -20.29
CA ARG A 269 -1.95 3.31 -21.40
C ARG A 269 -2.76 3.73 -22.64
N GLY A 270 -2.87 5.04 -22.81
CA GLY A 270 -3.79 5.62 -23.80
C GLY A 270 -5.24 5.25 -23.49
N LYS A 271 -5.89 4.48 -24.38
CA LYS A 271 -7.26 3.98 -24.16
C LYS A 271 -7.33 2.63 -23.44
N ILE A 272 -6.21 1.98 -23.18
CA ILE A 272 -6.18 0.61 -22.66
C ILE A 272 -5.86 0.65 -21.17
N TRP A 273 -6.72 0.05 -20.36
CA TRP A 273 -6.41 -0.32 -18.99
C TRP A 273 -5.73 -1.67 -18.96
N VAL A 274 -4.57 -1.77 -18.33
CA VAL A 274 -3.79 -3.00 -18.22
C VAL A 274 -3.81 -3.44 -16.77
N ALA A 275 -4.40 -4.60 -16.51
CA ALA A 275 -4.35 -5.20 -15.19
C ALA A 275 -2.93 -5.64 -14.84
N GLU A 276 -2.55 -5.49 -13.57
CA GLU A 276 -1.22 -5.83 -13.06
C GLU A 276 -0.80 -7.26 -13.41
N ASN A 277 -1.75 -8.20 -13.32
CA ASN A 277 -1.57 -9.60 -13.68
C ASN A 277 -1.44 -9.87 -15.19
N ALA A 278 -1.55 -8.85 -16.03
CA ALA A 278 -1.43 -8.91 -17.49
C ALA A 278 -0.32 -7.98 -18.01
N THR A 279 0.59 -7.51 -17.14
CA THR A 279 1.71 -6.66 -17.55
C THR A 279 2.83 -7.42 -18.27
N ASP A 280 2.75 -8.74 -18.32
CA ASP A 280 3.73 -9.65 -18.94
C ASP A 280 3.58 -9.79 -20.48
N ILE A 281 2.55 -9.19 -21.07
CA ILE A 281 2.23 -9.31 -22.49
C ILE A 281 2.34 -7.97 -23.22
N ASP A 282 2.85 -7.98 -24.45
CA ASP A 282 2.88 -6.83 -25.34
C ASP A 282 1.73 -6.97 -26.36
N ILE A 283 0.81 -5.99 -26.38
CA ILE A 283 -0.42 -6.09 -27.20
C ILE A 283 -0.12 -6.18 -28.69
N ASP A 284 0.98 -5.56 -29.15
CA ASP A 284 1.34 -5.51 -30.56
C ASP A 284 2.14 -6.75 -30.97
N GLN A 285 3.01 -7.26 -30.08
CA GLN A 285 3.90 -8.39 -30.39
C GLN A 285 3.32 -9.77 -30.06
N ASP A 286 2.44 -9.85 -29.06
CA ASP A 286 1.87 -11.10 -28.54
C ASP A 286 0.37 -11.23 -28.91
N ALA A 287 -0.05 -10.65 -30.03
CA ALA A 287 -1.46 -10.65 -30.45
C ALA A 287 -2.05 -12.07 -30.59
N ASP A 288 -1.24 -13.08 -30.88
CA ASP A 288 -1.61 -14.50 -30.96
C ASP A 288 -1.94 -15.13 -29.59
N ARG A 289 -1.43 -14.53 -28.51
CA ARG A 289 -1.65 -14.95 -27.12
C ARG A 289 -2.83 -14.23 -26.46
N ILE A 290 -3.45 -13.26 -27.15
CA ILE A 290 -4.52 -12.40 -26.62
C ILE A 290 -5.86 -12.78 -27.25
N GLN A 291 -6.85 -13.09 -26.41
CA GLN A 291 -8.22 -13.29 -26.84
C GLN A 291 -8.98 -11.96 -26.85
N VAL A 292 -9.33 -11.47 -28.04
CA VAL A 292 -10.14 -10.25 -28.17
C VAL A 292 -11.61 -10.58 -27.97
N VAL A 293 -12.27 -9.88 -27.06
CA VAL A 293 -13.68 -10.08 -26.73
C VAL A 293 -14.39 -8.73 -26.77
N ALA A 294 -15.47 -8.65 -27.56
CA ALA A 294 -16.29 -7.45 -27.59
C ALA A 294 -17.11 -7.32 -26.30
N ARG A 295 -17.10 -6.16 -25.67
CA ARG A 295 -17.87 -5.85 -24.46
C ARG A 295 -19.36 -6.04 -24.75
N PHE A 296 -20.07 -6.64 -23.80
CA PHE A 296 -21.48 -7.01 -23.92
C PHE A 296 -21.82 -8.02 -25.02
N SER A 297 -20.84 -8.71 -25.60
CA SER A 297 -21.09 -9.89 -26.45
C SER A 297 -21.51 -11.11 -25.62
N GLU A 298 -22.02 -12.15 -26.28
CA GLU A 298 -22.29 -13.44 -25.64
C GLU A 298 -21.04 -14.02 -24.95
N GLN A 299 -19.88 -13.92 -25.60
CA GLN A 299 -18.60 -14.35 -25.04
C GLN A 299 -18.21 -13.52 -23.79
N TYR A 300 -18.50 -12.22 -23.77
CA TYR A 300 -18.27 -11.38 -22.59
C TYR A 300 -19.14 -11.83 -21.40
N PHE A 301 -20.42 -12.13 -21.63
CA PHE A 301 -21.30 -12.62 -20.56
C PHE A 301 -20.94 -14.04 -20.11
N GLN A 302 -20.43 -14.88 -21.01
CA GLN A 302 -19.87 -16.18 -20.64
C GLN A 302 -18.68 -15.99 -19.70
N LEU A 303 -17.74 -15.10 -20.03
CA LEU A 303 -16.61 -14.78 -19.15
C LEU A 303 -17.09 -14.32 -17.77
N ILE A 304 -18.06 -13.39 -17.72
CA ILE A 304 -18.61 -12.89 -16.45
C ILE A 304 -19.21 -14.02 -15.60
N SER A 305 -19.93 -14.96 -16.23
CA SER A 305 -20.57 -16.06 -15.51
C SER A 305 -19.59 -17.06 -14.90
N GLU A 306 -18.39 -17.17 -15.48
CA GLU A 306 -17.31 -18.05 -15.02
C GLU A 306 -16.33 -17.36 -14.06
N ASN A 307 -16.40 -16.03 -13.97
CA ASN A 307 -15.52 -15.21 -13.16
C ASN A 307 -15.97 -15.17 -11.70
N THR A 308 -14.99 -14.94 -10.83
CA THR A 308 -15.22 -14.51 -9.45
C THR A 308 -15.85 -13.12 -9.40
N PRO A 309 -16.56 -12.75 -8.30
CA PRO A 309 -17.05 -11.40 -8.10
C PRO A 309 -15.95 -10.32 -8.23
N SER A 310 -14.72 -10.65 -7.84
CA SER A 310 -13.56 -9.78 -7.96
C SER A 310 -13.13 -9.52 -9.40
N GLU A 311 -13.03 -10.55 -10.22
CA GLU A 311 -12.70 -10.42 -11.63
C GLU A 311 -13.80 -9.62 -12.36
N ASN A 312 -15.06 -9.85 -11.99
CA ASN A 312 -16.19 -9.09 -12.53
C ASN A 312 -16.17 -7.61 -12.13
N ALA A 313 -15.74 -7.28 -10.90
CA ALA A 313 -15.56 -5.89 -10.49
C ALA A 313 -14.51 -5.19 -11.36
N VAL A 314 -13.40 -5.87 -11.70
CA VAL A 314 -12.38 -5.36 -12.62
C VAL A 314 -12.97 -5.13 -14.01
N MET A 315 -13.68 -6.12 -14.56
CA MET A 315 -14.30 -6.00 -15.90
C MET A 315 -15.35 -4.89 -15.99
N ALA A 316 -16.01 -4.54 -14.89
CA ALA A 316 -17.03 -3.48 -14.85
C ALA A 316 -16.46 -2.06 -14.83
N THR A 317 -15.13 -1.90 -14.70
CA THR A 317 -14.51 -0.56 -14.58
C THR A 317 -14.35 0.17 -15.91
N GLN A 318 -14.37 -0.57 -17.02
CA GLN A 318 -14.17 -0.05 -18.36
C GLN A 318 -15.28 0.95 -18.74
N ARG A 319 -14.88 2.15 -19.21
CA ARG A 319 -15.79 3.15 -19.77
C ARG A 319 -15.90 3.03 -21.29
N ASP A 320 -16.84 3.77 -21.88
CA ASP A 320 -17.03 3.75 -23.34
C ASP A 320 -15.79 4.28 -24.07
N GLY A 321 -15.33 3.54 -25.07
CA GLY A 321 -14.10 3.84 -25.82
C GLY A 321 -12.79 3.41 -25.12
N GLU A 322 -12.87 2.86 -23.90
CA GLU A 322 -11.73 2.27 -23.21
C GLU A 322 -11.66 0.76 -23.47
N GLU A 323 -10.46 0.21 -23.45
CA GLU A 323 -10.18 -1.22 -23.57
C GLU A 323 -9.60 -1.75 -22.26
N LEU A 324 -9.70 -3.06 -22.02
CA LEU A 324 -9.16 -3.70 -20.82
C LEU A 324 -8.35 -4.93 -21.21
N LEU A 325 -7.07 -4.94 -20.84
CA LEU A 325 -6.21 -6.10 -20.92
C LEU A 325 -6.13 -6.75 -19.54
N VAL A 326 -6.53 -8.02 -19.43
CA VAL A 326 -6.60 -8.75 -18.16
C VAL A 326 -6.24 -10.22 -18.35
N LEU A 327 -5.57 -10.82 -17.37
CA LEU A 327 -5.32 -12.26 -17.29
C LEU A 327 -6.43 -12.91 -16.46
N LEU A 328 -7.20 -13.81 -17.06
CA LEU A 328 -8.25 -14.58 -16.39
C LEU A 328 -8.00 -16.07 -16.64
N ARG A 329 -7.95 -16.88 -15.58
CA ARG A 329 -7.77 -18.34 -15.67
C ARG A 329 -6.59 -18.76 -16.58
N GLY A 330 -5.48 -18.02 -16.50
CA GLY A 330 -4.27 -18.29 -17.28
C GLY A 330 -4.33 -17.90 -18.76
N LYS A 331 -5.35 -17.13 -19.19
CA LYS A 331 -5.47 -16.62 -20.55
C LYS A 331 -5.61 -15.10 -20.56
N HIS A 332 -4.89 -14.44 -21.47
CA HIS A 332 -4.97 -12.99 -21.64
C HIS A 332 -6.18 -12.64 -22.50
N TYR A 333 -6.98 -11.69 -22.03
CA TYR A 333 -8.15 -11.16 -22.72
C TYR A 333 -7.99 -9.66 -22.95
N ARG A 334 -8.36 -9.21 -24.15
CA ARG A 334 -8.52 -7.79 -24.48
C ARG A 334 -10.00 -7.52 -24.73
N ILE A 335 -10.62 -6.83 -23.77
CA ILE A 335 -12.02 -6.43 -23.84
C ILE A 335 -12.12 -5.09 -24.57
N GLN A 336 -12.90 -5.03 -25.65
CA GLN A 336 -13.08 -3.84 -26.50
C GLN A 336 -14.53 -3.45 -26.64
#